data_AF-A0A4V6P043-F1
#
_entry.id   AF-A0A4V6P043-F1
#
_cell.length_a   1.000
_cell.length_b   1.000
_cell.length_c   1.000
_cell.angle_alpha   90.00
_cell.angle_beta   90.00
_cell.angle_gamma   90.00
#
_symmetry.space_group_name_H-M   'P 1'
#
loop_
_entity.id
_entity.type
_entity.pdbx_description
1 polymer ?
#
loop_
_entity_poly.entity_id
_entity_poly.type
_entity_poly.pdbx_seq_one_letter_code
_entity_poly.pdbx_strand_id
1 'polypeptide(L)'
;MTFLLAGRAAEQLMLTDVSAGSGGPSGSDLAIATNLALKIDTTTGLGAVGPVWRGETATLMLHDNYQMQRVRRRLEDAQMTAENILERNRSLLEDMAKVLVSKRELSGPQLEDLLGRVEPERGEETTLRGQHELHNGRSISKSDGIGDCDGFHSITK
;
A
#
# COMPACT_ATOMS: atom_id res chain seq x y z
N MET A 1 7.58 -1.44 -2.95
CA MET A 1 7.67 -2.47 -1.88
C MET A 1 7.37 -3.86 -2.43
N THR A 2 6.39 -4.02 -3.32
CA THR A 2 5.99 -5.30 -3.94
C THR A 2 7.16 -6.19 -4.37
N PHE A 3 8.15 -5.66 -5.11
CA PHE A 3 9.29 -6.46 -5.56
C PHE A 3 10.17 -6.99 -4.42
N LEU A 4 10.29 -6.27 -3.29
CA LEU A 4 11.06 -6.71 -2.12
C LEU A 4 10.40 -7.92 -1.46
N LEU A 5 9.06 -8.00 -1.50
CA LEU A 5 8.32 -9.11 -0.90
C LEU A 5 8.01 -10.22 -1.91
N ALA A 6 8.44 -10.08 -3.17
CA ALA A 6 8.14 -11.04 -4.22
C ALA A 6 8.80 -12.41 -3.98
N GLY A 7 10.02 -12.45 -3.43
CA GLY A 7 10.66 -13.72 -3.06
C GLY A 7 9.88 -14.47 -1.98
N ARG A 8 9.50 -13.76 -0.91
CA ARG A 8 8.66 -14.30 0.17
C ARG A 8 7.29 -14.76 -0.35
N ALA A 9 6.66 -13.95 -1.20
CA ALA A 9 5.37 -14.27 -1.83
C ALA A 9 5.47 -15.53 -2.71
N ALA A 10 6.57 -15.68 -3.48
CA ALA A 10 6.78 -16.86 -4.32
C ALA A 10 6.93 -18.14 -3.48
N GLU A 11 7.64 -18.08 -2.35
CA GLU A 11 7.74 -19.21 -1.40
C GLU A 11 6.36 -19.57 -0.84
N GLN A 12 5.60 -18.57 -0.34
CA GLN A 12 4.25 -18.78 0.18
C GLN A 12 3.33 -19.44 -0.86
N LEU A 13 3.44 -19.01 -2.13
CA LEU A 13 2.60 -19.48 -3.21
C LEU A 13 2.97 -20.89 -3.71
N MET A 14 4.27 -21.19 -3.81
CA MET A 14 4.77 -22.45 -4.40
C MET A 14 4.99 -23.55 -3.36
N LEU A 15 5.42 -23.18 -2.16
CA LEU A 15 5.86 -24.10 -1.11
C LEU A 15 4.87 -24.19 0.05
N THR A 16 3.82 -23.34 0.07
CA THR A 16 2.82 -23.24 1.15
C THR A 16 3.41 -22.84 2.52
N ASP A 17 4.70 -22.54 2.57
CA ASP A 17 5.44 -22.10 3.75
C ASP A 17 6.49 -21.06 3.33
N VAL A 18 6.97 -20.28 4.29
CA VAL A 18 7.92 -19.20 4.05
C VAL A 18 9.22 -19.47 4.77
N SER A 19 10.33 -19.25 4.07
CA SER A 19 11.66 -19.40 4.65
C SER A 19 12.14 -18.10 5.31
N ALA A 20 13.19 -18.21 6.13
CA ALA A 20 13.89 -17.04 6.67
C ALA A 20 14.73 -16.28 5.61
N GLY A 21 14.75 -16.73 4.36
CA GLY A 21 15.62 -16.20 3.30
C GLY A 21 15.37 -14.74 2.92
N SER A 22 14.15 -14.24 3.11
CA SER A 22 13.80 -12.83 2.88
C SER A 22 14.14 -11.91 4.06
N GLY A 23 14.59 -12.46 5.20
CA GLY A 23 14.92 -11.75 6.42
C GLY A 23 16.37 -11.97 6.88
N GLY A 24 16.68 -11.55 8.11
CA GLY A 24 18.00 -11.76 8.74
C GLY A 24 18.80 -10.46 8.88
N PRO A 25 19.74 -10.16 7.97
CA PRO A 25 20.59 -8.98 8.07
C PRO A 25 19.81 -7.68 7.81
N SER A 26 20.41 -6.54 8.18
CA SER A 26 19.86 -5.20 7.97
C SER A 26 19.66 -4.81 6.50
N GLY A 27 20.33 -5.52 5.58
CA GLY A 27 20.15 -5.39 4.13
C GLY A 27 19.18 -6.40 3.51
N SER A 28 18.49 -7.21 4.32
CA SER A 28 17.47 -8.14 3.81
C SER A 28 16.28 -7.40 3.22
N ASP A 29 15.58 -8.05 2.29
CA ASP A 29 14.40 -7.46 1.65
C ASP A 29 13.33 -7.04 2.67
N LEU A 30 13.13 -7.85 3.71
CA LEU A 30 12.20 -7.54 4.80
C LEU A 30 12.64 -6.31 5.60
N ALA A 31 13.94 -6.16 5.87
CA ALA A 31 14.48 -4.98 6.55
C ALA A 31 14.33 -3.72 5.69
N ILE A 32 14.61 -3.81 4.39
CA ILE A 32 14.45 -2.71 3.43
C ILE A 32 12.97 -2.32 3.31
N ALA A 33 12.07 -3.29 3.17
CA ALA A 33 10.62 -3.04 3.10
C ALA A 33 10.09 -2.37 4.37
N THR A 34 10.52 -2.85 5.54
CA THR A 34 10.15 -2.28 6.85
C THR A 34 10.60 -0.83 6.96
N ASN A 35 11.86 -0.55 6.62
CA ASN A 35 12.40 0.82 6.65
C ASN A 35 11.70 1.76 5.67
N LEU A 36 11.33 1.25 4.47
CA LEU A 36 10.58 2.04 3.50
C LEU A 36 9.17 2.37 4.02
N ALA A 37 8.47 1.41 4.61
CA ALA A 37 7.16 1.63 5.21
C ALA A 37 7.21 2.66 6.35
N LEU A 38 8.25 2.60 7.19
CA LEU A 38 8.49 3.60 8.23
C LEU A 38 8.73 5.00 7.65
N LYS A 39 9.58 5.14 6.63
CA LYS A 39 9.86 6.43 5.99
C LYS A 39 8.60 7.07 5.41
N ILE A 40 7.74 6.28 4.78
CA ILE A 40 6.44 6.75 4.28
C ILE A 40 5.65 7.41 5.42
N ASP A 41 5.70 6.83 6.61
CA ASP A 41 4.89 7.26 7.74
C ASP A 41 5.52 8.33 8.63
N THR A 42 6.83 8.49 8.60
CA THR A 42 7.54 9.38 9.54
C THR A 42 8.27 10.55 8.87
N THR A 43 8.73 10.42 7.63
CA THR A 43 9.60 11.45 7.02
C THR A 43 9.02 12.08 5.76
N THR A 44 8.15 11.39 5.04
CA THR A 44 7.64 11.87 3.73
C THR A 44 6.32 12.63 3.81
N GLY A 45 5.56 12.48 4.89
CA GLY A 45 4.21 13.03 5.00
C GLY A 45 3.13 12.31 4.16
N LEU A 46 3.49 11.17 3.53
CA LEU A 46 2.58 10.33 2.73
C LEU A 46 1.92 9.21 3.57
N GLY A 47 2.16 9.24 4.89
CA GLY A 47 1.62 8.32 5.87
C GLY A 47 0.18 8.64 6.26
N ALA A 48 -0.43 7.77 7.08
CA ALA A 48 -1.79 8.03 7.60
C ALA A 48 -1.84 9.19 8.61
N VAL A 49 -0.69 9.65 9.11
CA VAL A 49 -0.58 10.85 9.95
C VAL A 49 -0.60 12.13 9.08
N GLY A 50 -0.55 12.00 7.75
CA GLY A 50 -0.50 13.13 6.84
C GLY A 50 0.84 13.87 6.91
N PRO A 51 0.86 15.21 6.70
CA PRO A 51 2.08 15.99 6.50
C PRO A 51 2.81 16.31 7.81
N VAL A 52 3.07 15.29 8.64
CA VAL A 52 3.82 15.41 9.91
C VAL A 52 5.19 14.74 9.78
N TRP A 53 6.24 15.47 10.13
CA TRP A 53 7.61 14.93 10.20
C TRP A 53 7.93 14.49 11.63
N ARG A 54 8.32 13.22 11.80
CA ARG A 54 8.62 12.57 13.09
C ARG A 54 10.08 12.11 13.22
N GLY A 55 10.90 12.32 12.20
CA GLY A 55 12.30 11.90 12.17
C GLY A 55 12.53 10.42 11.82
N GLU A 56 13.78 9.98 11.93
CA GLU A 56 14.29 8.69 11.44
C GLU A 56 14.84 7.83 12.60
N THR A 57 13.97 7.41 13.53
CA THR A 57 14.36 6.45 14.60
C THR A 57 13.54 5.18 14.51
N ALA A 58 13.82 4.36 13.49
CA ALA A 58 13.07 3.14 13.18
C ALA A 58 12.83 2.23 14.39
N THR A 59 13.85 1.97 15.20
CA THR A 59 13.74 1.10 16.38
C THR A 59 12.73 1.62 17.39
N LEU A 60 12.76 2.91 17.75
CA LEU A 60 11.80 3.48 18.70
C LEU A 60 10.38 3.47 18.12
N MET A 61 10.25 3.72 16.82
CA MET A 61 8.96 3.76 16.14
C MET A 61 8.31 2.37 16.03
N LEU A 62 9.09 1.29 15.97
CA LEU A 62 8.57 -0.08 15.96
C LEU A 62 8.09 -0.56 17.35
N HIS A 63 8.43 0.14 18.43
CA HIS A 63 7.86 -0.14 19.76
C HIS A 63 6.47 0.49 19.95
N ASP A 64 6.07 1.42 19.08
CA ASP A 64 4.71 1.96 19.04
C ASP A 64 3.78 0.98 18.29
N ASN A 65 2.82 0.41 19.01
CA ASN A 65 1.87 -0.56 18.48
C ASN A 65 1.11 -0.05 17.25
N TYR A 66 0.71 1.23 17.23
CA TYR A 66 -0.01 1.79 16.09
C TYR A 66 0.89 1.88 14.86
N GLN A 67 2.14 2.33 15.06
CA GLN A 67 3.10 2.41 13.98
C GLN A 67 3.47 1.02 13.45
N MET A 68 3.63 0.03 14.33
CA MET A 68 3.91 -1.35 13.95
C MET A 68 2.76 -1.97 13.15
N GLN A 69 1.51 -1.77 13.57
CA GLN A 69 0.34 -2.23 12.80
C GLN A 69 0.28 -1.61 11.41
N ARG A 70 0.64 -0.33 11.28
CA ARG A 70 0.63 0.37 9.98
C ARG A 70 1.75 -0.10 9.06
N VAL A 71 2.95 -0.33 9.59
CA VAL A 71 4.04 -0.97 8.85
C VAL A 71 3.63 -2.36 8.39
N ARG A 72 3.11 -3.18 9.30
CA ARG A 72 2.64 -4.53 9.01
C ARG A 72 1.62 -4.54 7.87
N ARG A 73 0.59 -3.70 7.95
CA ARG A 73 -0.45 -3.60 6.92
C ARG A 73 0.13 -3.26 5.54
N ARG A 74 1.04 -2.29 5.46
CA ARG A 74 1.69 -1.93 4.18
C ARG A 74 2.51 -3.07 3.59
N LEU A 75 3.20 -3.84 4.43
CA LEU A 75 3.96 -5.02 4.00
C LEU A 75 3.00 -6.14 3.54
N GLU A 76 1.92 -6.40 4.28
CA GLU A 76 0.90 -7.38 3.90
C GLU A 76 0.23 -7.01 2.56
N ASP A 77 -0.16 -5.74 2.37
CA ASP A 77 -0.75 -5.26 1.11
C ASP A 77 0.23 -5.41 -0.07
N ALA A 78 1.51 -5.08 0.14
CA ALA A 78 2.55 -5.22 -0.88
C ALA A 78 2.85 -6.69 -1.20
N GLN A 79 2.80 -7.59 -0.20
CA GLN A 79 2.96 -9.03 -0.42
C GLN A 79 1.77 -9.59 -1.19
N MET A 80 0.54 -9.25 -0.80
CA MET A 80 -0.67 -9.67 -1.52
C MET A 80 -0.64 -9.22 -2.98
N THR A 81 -0.17 -8.00 -3.25
CA THR A 81 0.05 -7.52 -4.63
C THR A 81 1.06 -8.41 -5.36
N ALA A 82 2.17 -8.78 -4.72
CA ALA A 82 3.16 -9.66 -5.31
C ALA A 82 2.60 -11.07 -5.58
N GLU A 83 1.83 -11.63 -4.64
CA GLU A 83 1.15 -12.91 -4.79
C GLU A 83 0.20 -12.90 -6.00
N ASN A 84 -0.60 -11.83 -6.17
CA ASN A 84 -1.49 -11.69 -7.33
C ASN A 84 -0.73 -11.66 -8.66
N ILE A 85 0.40 -10.96 -8.72
CA ILE A 85 1.25 -10.91 -9.92
C ILE A 85 1.84 -12.30 -10.21
N LEU A 86 2.35 -12.97 -9.18
CA LEU A 86 3.00 -14.27 -9.31
C LEU A 86 2.00 -15.37 -9.67
N GLU A 87 0.78 -15.33 -9.14
CA GLU A 87 -0.28 -16.30 -9.44
C GLU A 87 -0.73 -16.22 -10.90
N ARG A 88 -0.86 -15.01 -11.46
CA ARG A 88 -1.14 -14.84 -12.90
C ARG A 88 -0.03 -15.41 -13.77
N ASN A 89 1.21 -15.35 -13.29
CA ASN A 89 2.40 -15.81 -14.00
C ASN A 89 2.90 -17.17 -13.48
N ARG A 90 2.05 -17.97 -12.83
CA ARG A 90 2.45 -19.17 -12.07
C ARG A 90 3.25 -20.17 -12.90
N SER A 91 2.80 -20.47 -14.12
CA SER A 91 3.48 -21.41 -15.01
C SER A 91 4.86 -20.90 -15.43
N LEU A 92 4.98 -19.59 -15.69
CA LEU A 92 6.24 -18.97 -16.06
C LEU A 92 7.23 -18.96 -14.88
N LEU A 93 6.73 -18.67 -13.67
CA LEU A 93 7.52 -18.78 -12.44
C LEU A 93 8.08 -20.20 -12.25
N GLU A 94 7.25 -21.22 -12.47
CA GLU A 94 7.67 -22.62 -12.37
C GLU A 94 8.70 -23.00 -13.44
N ASP A 95 8.51 -22.54 -14.69
CA ASP A 95 9.48 -22.73 -15.78
C ASP A 95 10.84 -22.10 -15.44
N MET A 96 10.84 -20.85 -14.97
CA MET A 96 12.06 -20.15 -14.56
C MET A 96 12.76 -20.87 -13.40
N ALA A 97 11.99 -21.35 -12.41
CA ALA A 97 12.53 -22.10 -11.28
C ALA A 97 13.19 -23.41 -11.74
N LYS A 98 12.56 -24.18 -12.63
CA LYS A 98 13.15 -25.40 -13.21
C LYS A 98 14.47 -25.12 -13.93
N VAL A 99 14.53 -24.03 -14.70
CA VAL A 99 15.77 -23.63 -15.37
C VAL A 99 16.85 -23.30 -14.34
N LEU A 100 16.54 -22.51 -13.31
CA LEU A 100 17.49 -22.13 -12.26
C LEU A 100 17.99 -23.33 -11.46
N VAL A 101 17.14 -24.32 -11.16
CA VAL A 101 17.56 -25.58 -10.50
C VAL A 101 18.59 -26.32 -11.36
N SER A 102 18.41 -26.32 -12.68
CA SER A 102 19.32 -27.03 -13.59
C SER A 102 20.62 -26.27 -13.93
N LYS A 103 20.56 -24.94 -14.09
CA LYS A 103 21.66 -24.12 -14.61
C LYS A 103 22.31 -23.19 -13.58
N ARG A 104 21.74 -23.04 -12.38
CA ARG A 104 22.10 -22.08 -11.31
C ARG A 104 22.02 -20.59 -11.66
N GLU A 105 22.07 -20.25 -12.93
CA GLU A 105 21.97 -18.89 -13.44
C GLU A 105 21.04 -18.87 -14.65
N LEU A 106 20.27 -17.79 -14.75
CA LEU A 106 19.41 -17.49 -15.90
C LEU A 106 19.77 -16.08 -16.38
N SER A 107 20.38 -15.98 -17.56
CA SER A 107 20.87 -14.71 -18.10
C SER A 107 20.79 -14.66 -19.64
N GLY A 108 20.96 -13.46 -20.19
CA GLY A 108 21.00 -13.21 -21.64
C GLY A 108 19.68 -13.53 -22.35
N PRO A 109 19.75 -14.03 -23.61
CA PRO A 109 18.55 -14.24 -24.44
C PRO A 109 17.51 -15.17 -23.83
N GLN A 110 17.94 -16.14 -23.01
CA GLN A 110 17.01 -17.05 -22.33
C GLN A 110 16.17 -16.31 -21.27
N LEU A 111 16.78 -15.37 -20.55
CA LEU A 111 16.06 -14.53 -19.60
C LEU A 111 15.10 -13.58 -20.33
N GLU A 112 15.55 -12.97 -21.43
CA GLU A 112 14.74 -12.04 -22.23
C GLU A 112 13.48 -12.71 -22.80
N ASP A 113 13.60 -13.93 -23.32
CA ASP A 113 12.45 -14.72 -23.80
C ASP A 113 11.42 -14.99 -22.70
N LEU A 114 11.89 -15.40 -21.51
CA LEU A 114 11.02 -15.66 -20.37
C LEU A 114 10.36 -14.37 -19.87
N LEU A 115 11.10 -13.26 -19.79
CA LEU A 115 10.55 -11.97 -19.39
C LEU A 115 9.53 -11.43 -20.41
N GLY A 116 9.70 -11.72 -21.70
CA GLY A 116 8.73 -11.35 -22.74
C GLY A 116 7.37 -12.02 -22.62
N ARG A 117 7.26 -13.10 -21.83
CA ARG A 117 6.01 -13.83 -21.57
C ARG A 117 5.28 -13.37 -20.30
N VAL A 118 5.85 -12.43 -19.54
CA VAL A 118 5.25 -11.94 -18.30
C VAL A 118 3.97 -11.17 -18.61
N GLU A 119 2.86 -11.60 -18.02
CA GLU A 119 1.62 -10.84 -18.02
C GLU A 119 1.71 -9.72 -16.95
N PRO A 120 1.65 -8.44 -17.36
CA PRO A 120 1.72 -7.35 -16.41
C PRO A 120 0.46 -7.28 -15.55
N GLU A 121 0.61 -6.81 -14.32
CA GLU A 121 -0.54 -6.41 -13.52
C GLU A 121 -1.25 -5.25 -14.23
N ARG A 122 -2.48 -5.49 -14.72
CA ARG A 122 -3.38 -4.37 -15.02
C ARG A 122 -3.66 -3.68 -13.69
N GLY A 123 -2.99 -2.55 -13.46
CA GLY A 123 -3.31 -1.69 -12.34
C GLY A 123 -4.80 -1.38 -12.39
N GLU A 124 -5.52 -1.62 -11.30
CA GLU A 124 -6.82 -0.99 -11.12
C GLU A 124 -6.56 0.51 -11.11
N GLU A 125 -6.78 1.15 -12.25
CA GLU A 125 -6.85 2.59 -12.38
C GLU A 125 -8.00 3.04 -11.48
N THR A 126 -7.65 3.32 -10.22
CA THR A 126 -8.61 3.67 -9.19
C THR A 126 -9.31 4.91 -9.71
N THR A 127 -10.55 4.74 -10.13
CA THR A 127 -11.40 5.80 -10.67
C THR A 127 -11.68 6.79 -9.53
N LEU A 128 -10.72 7.69 -9.29
CA LEU A 128 -10.89 8.89 -8.49
C LEU A 128 -11.27 10.03 -9.44
N ARG A 129 -12.38 9.84 -10.15
CA ARG A 129 -13.15 10.91 -10.78
C ARG A 129 -14.61 10.70 -10.40
N GLY A 130 -15.08 11.48 -9.44
CA GLY A 130 -16.52 11.60 -9.19
C GLY A 130 -16.97 11.57 -7.73
N GLN A 131 -16.29 12.27 -6.83
CA GLN A 131 -16.90 12.73 -5.57
C GLN A 131 -16.41 14.13 -5.19
N HIS A 132 -16.49 15.05 -6.15
CA HIS A 132 -16.49 16.49 -5.88
C HIS A 132 -17.54 17.08 -6.83
N GLU A 133 -18.49 17.83 -6.28
CA GLU A 133 -19.74 18.32 -6.90
C GLU A 133 -20.85 17.23 -6.89
N LEU A 134 -21.93 17.31 -6.10
CA LEU A 134 -22.93 18.37 -6.05
C LEU A 134 -23.64 18.39 -4.66
N HIS A 135 -23.43 19.44 -3.86
CA HIS A 135 -24.45 19.88 -2.90
C HIS A 135 -24.56 21.41 -2.97
N ASN A 136 -25.12 21.89 -4.09
CA ASN A 136 -25.62 23.26 -4.19
C ASN A 136 -26.89 23.30 -5.05
N GLY A 137 -27.97 23.81 -4.45
CA GLY A 137 -29.32 23.96 -5.03
C GLY A 137 -30.24 22.78 -4.68
N ARG A 138 -31.46 22.94 -4.17
CA ARG A 138 -32.35 24.11 -4.13
C ARG A 138 -33.62 23.69 -3.37
N SER A 139 -34.10 24.51 -2.44
CA SER A 139 -35.54 24.59 -2.14
C SER A 139 -35.84 25.83 -1.28
N ILE A 140 -35.99 26.96 -1.98
CA ILE A 140 -36.85 28.03 -1.49
C ILE A 140 -38.27 27.46 -1.52
N SER A 141 -38.89 27.29 -0.36
CA SER A 141 -40.34 27.16 -0.25
C SER A 141 -40.85 28.29 0.64
N LYS A 142 -41.63 29.17 0.03
CA LYS A 142 -42.51 30.12 0.69
C LYS A 142 -43.70 29.35 1.27
N SER A 143 -44.03 29.61 2.54
CA SER A 143 -45.42 29.64 3.01
C SER A 143 -45.48 30.29 4.40
N ASP A 144 -45.95 31.53 4.41
CA ASP A 144 -46.94 32.13 5.31
C ASP A 144 -46.87 31.87 6.82
N GLY A 145 -46.67 32.97 7.55
CA GLY A 145 -46.87 33.05 8.99
C GLY A 145 -46.76 34.50 9.47
N ILE A 146 -47.84 35.25 9.32
CA ILE A 146 -48.06 36.58 9.92
C ILE A 146 -47.98 36.44 11.46
N GLY A 147 -47.25 37.34 12.11
CA GLY A 147 -47.20 37.45 13.56
C GLY A 147 -46.29 38.59 14.02
N ASP A 148 -46.82 39.81 13.97
CA ASP A 148 -46.31 40.98 14.70
C ASP A 148 -46.19 40.66 16.20
N CYS A 149 -45.05 40.99 16.80
CA CYS A 149 -45.05 41.73 18.07
C CYS A 149 -43.67 42.35 18.36
N ASP A 150 -43.66 43.68 18.34
CA ASP A 150 -42.66 44.56 18.93
C ASP A 150 -42.38 44.21 20.41
N GLY A 151 -41.12 44.37 20.85
CA GLY A 151 -40.75 44.08 22.24
C GLY A 151 -39.31 44.44 22.62
N PHE A 152 -39.00 45.74 22.60
CA PHE A 152 -38.16 46.46 23.58
C PHE A 152 -37.54 45.62 24.75
N HIS A 153 -36.20 45.55 24.85
CA HIS A 153 -35.39 46.16 25.94
C HIS A 153 -33.93 45.65 25.99
N SER A 154 -33.04 46.65 25.99
CA SER A 154 -31.67 46.64 26.51
C SER A 154 -31.56 46.13 27.95
N ILE A 155 -30.60 45.24 28.26
CA ILE A 155 -29.72 45.23 29.47
C ILE A 155 -28.44 44.42 29.12
N THR A 156 -27.26 45.01 28.87
CA THR A 156 -26.18 45.50 29.77
C THR A 156 -25.38 44.43 30.54
N LYS A 157 -24.05 44.49 30.30
CA LYS A 157 -22.88 44.01 31.07
C LYS A 157 -22.40 42.56 30.89
#